data_AF-A0A7R9WDW1-F1
#
_entry.id   AF-A0A7R9WDW1-F1
#
_cell.length_a   1.000
_cell.length_b   1.000
_cell.length_c   1.000
_cell.angle_alpha   90.00
_cell.angle_beta   90.00
_cell.angle_gamma   90.00
#
_symmetry.space_group_name_H-M   'P 1'
#
loop_
_entity.id
_entity.type
_entity.pdbx_description
1 polymer ?
#
loop_
_entity_poly.entity_id
_entity_poly.type
_entity_poly.pdbx_seq_one_letter_code
_entity_poly.pdbx_strand_id
1 'polypeptide(L)'
;RGGRRRAPSSPADEGDATPAAALPSISNVVPPPFKKVMAANRAEIAVRIMRACTELNMASVAIYGHEDRYNQHRWGADEAYPLTKASEAASPISAYLDIDQIVGIAVESGAEAIHPGYGFLSESPEFAKACEENGIKFVGPTVENLLTFSDKTSAREAAIAAGVPVVPGSAALENAEEVTKFVLGGDGEEGIGLPII
;
A
#
# COMPACT_ATOMS: atom_id res chain seq x y z
N ARG A 1 52.22 -71.24 -13.08
CA ARG A 1 51.61 -71.54 -14.40
C ARG A 1 50.36 -70.69 -14.57
N GLY A 2 50.23 -69.95 -15.67
CA GLY A 2 48.96 -69.38 -16.13
C GLY A 2 48.74 -67.89 -15.83
N GLY A 3 49.46 -67.01 -16.52
CA GLY A 3 49.10 -65.59 -16.58
C GLY A 3 47.83 -65.39 -17.40
N ARG A 4 46.88 -64.60 -16.88
CA ARG A 4 45.84 -63.95 -17.66
C ARG A 4 46.10 -62.44 -17.59
N ARG A 5 46.63 -61.89 -18.68
CA ARG A 5 46.73 -60.44 -18.88
C ARG A 5 45.30 -59.88 -18.98
N ARG A 6 44.94 -58.93 -18.11
CA ARG A 6 43.73 -58.11 -18.30
C ARG A 6 44.00 -57.16 -19.48
N ALA A 7 43.06 -57.08 -20.42
CA ALA A 7 43.07 -56.08 -21.47
C ALA A 7 42.92 -54.66 -20.86
N PRO A 8 43.48 -53.61 -21.47
CA PRO A 8 43.24 -52.25 -21.03
C PRO A 8 41.76 -51.90 -21.26
N SER A 9 41.09 -51.42 -20.22
CA SER A 9 39.77 -50.81 -20.33
C SER A 9 39.88 -49.52 -21.14
N SER A 10 38.97 -49.33 -22.10
CA SER A 10 38.84 -48.12 -22.91
C SER A 10 38.79 -46.84 -22.05
N PRO A 11 39.19 -45.68 -22.58
CA PRO A 11 39.03 -44.41 -21.87
C PRO A 11 37.56 -44.20 -21.54
N ALA A 12 37.26 -43.81 -20.30
CA ALA A 12 35.94 -43.34 -19.95
C ALA A 12 35.60 -42.14 -20.84
N ASP A 13 34.40 -42.15 -21.39
CA ASP A 13 33.80 -41.09 -22.16
C ASP A 13 33.84 -39.80 -21.32
N GLU A 14 34.74 -38.87 -21.67
CA GLU A 14 34.73 -37.51 -21.13
C GLU A 14 33.51 -36.81 -21.71
N GLY A 15 32.36 -37.07 -21.09
CA GLY A 15 31.12 -36.35 -21.35
C GLY A 15 31.38 -34.87 -21.14
N ASP A 16 31.22 -34.13 -22.24
CA ASP A 16 31.27 -32.68 -22.36
C ASP A 16 30.55 -32.01 -21.19
N ALA A 17 31.32 -31.64 -20.16
CA ALA A 17 30.83 -30.83 -19.06
C ALA A 17 30.57 -29.44 -19.62
N THR A 18 29.32 -29.23 -20.05
CA THR A 18 28.82 -27.93 -20.49
C THR A 18 29.20 -26.92 -19.41
N PRO A 19 29.91 -25.82 -19.74
CA PRO A 19 30.29 -24.86 -18.72
C PRO A 19 29.02 -24.35 -18.05
N ALA A 20 28.96 -24.45 -16.72
CA ALA A 20 27.86 -23.89 -15.93
C ALA A 20 27.65 -22.44 -16.40
N ALA A 21 26.47 -22.17 -16.96
CA ALA A 21 26.13 -20.86 -17.49
C ALA A 21 26.45 -19.81 -16.43
N ALA A 22 27.33 -18.86 -16.79
CA ALA A 22 27.70 -17.78 -15.90
C ALA A 22 26.43 -17.09 -15.40
N LEU A 23 26.27 -17.03 -14.07
CA LEU A 23 25.16 -16.29 -13.45
C LEU A 23 25.16 -14.87 -14.01
N PRO A 24 24.01 -14.32 -14.41
CA PRO A 24 23.94 -12.99 -14.98
C PRO A 24 24.60 -11.98 -14.03
N SER A 25 25.46 -11.10 -14.56
CA SER A 25 26.14 -10.10 -13.76
C SER A 25 25.13 -9.21 -13.04
N ILE A 26 25.38 -8.95 -11.76
CA ILE A 26 24.55 -8.16 -10.82
C ILE A 26 24.52 -6.65 -11.21
N SER A 27 24.87 -6.31 -12.44
CA SER A 27 25.07 -4.94 -12.92
C SER A 27 23.78 -4.15 -13.15
N ASN A 28 22.61 -4.76 -12.99
CA ASN A 28 21.30 -4.10 -13.16
C ASN A 28 20.47 -4.08 -11.85
N VAL A 29 21.12 -4.01 -10.68
CA VAL A 29 20.37 -3.77 -9.43
C VAL A 29 19.90 -2.32 -9.44
N VAL A 30 18.62 -2.12 -9.72
CA VAL A 30 17.96 -0.82 -9.53
C VAL A 30 18.10 -0.47 -8.03
N PRO A 31 18.69 0.69 -7.69
CA PRO A 31 18.80 1.09 -6.30
C PRO A 31 17.40 1.24 -5.70
N PRO A 32 17.21 0.89 -4.42
CA PRO A 32 15.91 1.03 -3.80
C PRO A 32 15.47 2.51 -3.81
N PRO A 33 14.16 2.77 -3.92
CA PRO A 33 13.63 4.13 -3.93
C PRO A 33 13.87 4.86 -2.60
N PHE A 34 13.95 4.11 -1.50
CA PHE A 34 14.16 4.61 -0.14
C PHE A 34 15.12 3.71 0.61
N LYS A 35 15.74 4.22 1.68
CA LYS A 35 16.52 3.41 2.61
C LYS A 35 15.66 2.83 3.72
N LYS A 36 14.64 3.57 4.17
CA LYS A 36 13.78 3.19 5.29
C LYS A 36 12.34 3.63 5.03
N VAL A 37 11.39 2.71 5.21
CA VAL A 37 9.95 2.94 5.00
C VAL A 37 9.16 2.52 6.24
N MET A 38 8.25 3.38 6.69
CA MET A 38 7.31 3.03 7.76
C MET A 38 5.96 2.56 7.19
N ALA A 39 5.45 1.45 7.71
CA ALA A 39 4.09 1.00 7.44
C ALA A 39 3.13 1.65 8.45
N ALA A 40 2.38 2.67 8.04
CA ALA A 40 1.38 3.33 8.88
C ALA A 40 0.05 2.54 8.87
N ASN A 41 0.11 1.26 9.23
CA ASN A 41 -1.04 0.36 9.26
C ASN A 41 -0.73 -0.84 10.19
N ARG A 42 -1.62 -1.84 10.23
CA ARG A 42 -1.52 -3.01 11.11
C ARG A 42 -1.83 -4.32 10.38
N ALA A 43 -1.54 -5.44 11.05
CA ALA A 43 -1.87 -6.78 10.57
C ALA A 43 -1.28 -7.09 9.18
N GLU A 44 -2.05 -7.74 8.30
CA GLU A 44 -1.55 -8.33 7.06
C GLU A 44 -0.94 -7.29 6.11
N ILE A 45 -1.56 -6.12 5.94
CA ILE A 45 -1.10 -5.12 4.98
C ILE A 45 0.23 -4.51 5.41
N ALA A 46 0.43 -4.31 6.71
CA ALA A 46 1.73 -3.91 7.24
C ALA A 46 2.78 -4.99 6.93
N VAL A 47 2.50 -6.26 7.19
CA VAL A 47 3.40 -7.39 6.83
C VAL A 47 3.71 -7.42 5.34
N ARG A 48 2.70 -7.18 4.49
CA ARG A 48 2.87 -7.14 3.03
C ARG A 48 3.79 -6.01 2.57
N ILE A 49 3.68 -4.83 3.19
CA ILE A 49 4.56 -3.67 2.94
C ILE A 49 5.99 -4.01 3.37
N MET A 50 6.17 -4.57 4.57
CA MET A 50 7.50 -4.91 5.10
C MET A 50 8.20 -5.96 4.23
N ARG A 51 7.48 -6.96 3.74
CA ARG A 51 8.04 -7.94 2.79
C ARG A 51 8.54 -7.28 1.50
N ALA A 52 7.80 -6.32 0.93
CA ALA A 52 8.28 -5.56 -0.22
C ALA A 52 9.53 -4.72 0.11
N CYS A 53 9.58 -4.14 1.32
CA CYS A 53 10.77 -3.43 1.78
C CYS A 53 11.98 -4.37 1.83
N THR A 54 11.84 -5.56 2.42
CA THR A 54 12.90 -6.57 2.48
C THR A 54 13.35 -7.00 1.08
N GLU A 55 12.42 -7.28 0.16
CA GLU A 55 12.71 -7.68 -1.23
C GLU A 55 13.51 -6.61 -2.00
N LEU A 56 13.30 -5.34 -1.66
CA LEU A 56 14.00 -4.20 -2.25
C LEU A 56 15.25 -3.78 -1.45
N ASN A 57 15.62 -4.48 -0.38
CA ASN A 57 16.71 -4.10 0.54
C ASN A 57 16.50 -2.73 1.21
N MET A 58 15.26 -2.43 1.62
CA MET A 58 14.90 -1.26 2.42
C MET A 58 14.62 -1.69 3.86
N ALA A 59 15.05 -0.89 4.83
CA ALA A 59 14.67 -1.06 6.22
C ALA A 59 13.19 -0.71 6.41
N SER A 60 12.56 -1.33 7.40
CA SER A 60 11.12 -1.24 7.65
C SER A 60 10.81 -0.86 9.10
N VAL A 61 9.83 0.02 9.27
CA VAL A 61 9.33 0.45 10.58
C VAL A 61 7.86 0.10 10.71
N ALA A 62 7.47 -0.55 11.80
CA ALA A 62 6.07 -0.78 12.16
C ALA A 62 5.61 0.13 13.30
N ILE A 63 4.32 0.48 13.28
CA ILE A 63 3.63 1.10 14.42
C ILE A 63 2.59 0.13 14.98
N TYR A 64 2.34 0.15 16.28
CA TYR A 64 1.35 -0.75 16.89
C TYR A 64 0.67 -0.14 18.12
N GLY A 65 -0.66 -0.25 18.19
CA GLY A 65 -1.40 0.05 19.41
C GLY A 65 -1.16 -1.00 20.51
N HIS A 66 -1.48 -0.66 21.76
CA HIS A 66 -1.31 -1.57 22.90
C HIS A 66 -2.05 -2.92 22.71
N GLU A 67 -3.24 -2.88 22.12
CA GLU A 67 -4.06 -4.05 21.82
C GLU A 67 -3.42 -4.95 20.75
N ASP A 68 -2.53 -4.40 19.91
CA ASP A 68 -1.79 -5.10 18.86
C ASP A 68 -0.38 -5.53 19.25
N ARG A 69 0.02 -5.40 20.52
CA ARG A 69 1.39 -5.70 20.99
C ARG A 69 1.88 -7.13 20.70
N TYR A 70 0.96 -8.07 20.40
CA TYR A 70 1.28 -9.45 20.03
C TYR A 70 0.98 -9.79 18.57
N ASN A 71 0.61 -8.80 17.76
CA ASN A 71 0.32 -9.00 16.35
C ASN A 71 1.63 -9.20 15.55
N GLN A 72 1.56 -9.97 14.47
CA GLN A 72 2.73 -10.40 13.71
C GLN A 72 3.46 -9.21 13.06
N HIS A 73 2.75 -8.17 12.65
CA HIS A 73 3.35 -7.03 11.96
C HIS A 73 4.37 -6.29 12.82
N ARG A 74 4.19 -6.28 14.15
CA ARG A 74 5.17 -5.69 15.08
C ARG A 74 6.53 -6.38 14.99
N TRP A 75 6.55 -7.71 14.85
CA TRP A 75 7.77 -8.52 14.90
C TRP A 75 8.41 -8.72 13.52
N GLY A 76 7.67 -8.40 12.45
CA GLY A 76 8.15 -8.52 11.07
C GLY A 76 8.93 -7.31 10.57
N ALA A 77 8.96 -6.21 11.33
CA ALA A 77 9.69 -5.00 11.02
C ALA A 77 11.12 -5.04 11.56
N ASP A 78 12.02 -4.24 10.97
CA ASP A 78 13.36 -4.02 11.53
C ASP A 78 13.28 -3.20 12.84
N GLU A 79 12.32 -2.25 12.90
CA GLU A 79 12.03 -1.42 14.07
C GLU A 79 10.52 -1.34 14.31
N ALA A 80 10.08 -1.28 15.57
CA ALA A 80 8.66 -1.15 15.89
C ALA A 80 8.41 -0.20 17.06
N TYR A 81 7.47 0.74 16.87
CA TYR A 81 7.16 1.80 17.82
C TYR A 81 5.71 1.69 18.34
N PRO A 82 5.50 1.83 19.66
CA PRO A 82 4.17 1.78 20.22
C PRO A 82 3.40 3.08 19.93
N LEU A 83 2.12 2.94 19.62
CA LEU A 83 1.17 4.04 19.58
C LEU A 83 0.46 4.15 20.92
N THR A 84 0.19 5.38 21.32
CA THR A 84 -0.58 5.74 22.50
C THR A 84 -1.95 6.27 22.08
N LYS A 85 -2.97 5.89 22.86
CA LYS A 85 -4.32 6.43 22.71
C LYS A 85 -4.38 7.80 23.38
N ALA A 86 -5.20 8.71 22.84
CA ALA A 86 -5.41 10.03 23.45
C ALA A 86 -5.95 9.96 24.90
N SER A 87 -6.66 8.88 25.25
CA SER A 87 -7.03 8.55 26.63
C SER A 87 -7.31 7.06 26.78
N GLU A 88 -7.36 6.56 28.02
CA GLU A 88 -7.73 5.17 28.31
C GLU A 88 -9.12 4.78 27.79
N ALA A 89 -10.05 5.75 27.76
CA ALA A 89 -11.41 5.56 27.25
C ALA A 89 -11.50 5.61 25.72
N ALA A 90 -10.46 6.06 25.02
CA ALA A 90 -10.47 6.15 23.57
C ALA A 90 -10.42 4.76 22.91
N SER A 91 -11.01 4.66 21.72
CA SER A 91 -10.98 3.44 20.91
C SER A 91 -9.54 3.06 20.57
N PRO A 92 -9.17 1.76 20.60
CA PRO A 92 -7.87 1.30 20.10
C PRO A 92 -7.54 1.78 18.68
N ILE A 93 -8.58 1.95 17.84
CA ILE A 93 -8.45 2.42 16.47
C ILE A 93 -7.95 3.86 16.41
N SER A 94 -8.29 4.72 17.38
CA SER A 94 -7.94 6.14 17.32
C SER A 94 -6.43 6.38 17.36
N ALA A 95 -5.66 5.47 17.97
CA ALA A 95 -4.20 5.55 17.98
C ALA A 95 -3.60 5.47 16.57
N TYR A 96 -4.24 4.74 15.65
CA TYR A 96 -3.83 4.63 14.25
C TYR A 96 -4.37 5.76 13.36
N LEU A 97 -5.14 6.69 13.92
CA LEU A 97 -5.67 7.87 13.22
C LEU A 97 -4.99 9.17 13.68
N ASP A 98 -4.03 9.07 14.59
CA ASP A 98 -3.28 10.20 15.12
C ASP A 98 -2.13 10.57 14.18
N ILE A 99 -2.38 11.53 13.29
CA ILE A 99 -1.44 12.00 12.27
C ILE A 99 -0.15 12.51 12.90
N ASP A 100 -0.24 13.37 13.91
CA ASP A 100 0.92 14.02 14.53
C ASP A 100 1.84 12.99 15.18
N GLN A 101 1.25 12.02 15.88
CA GLN A 101 2.01 10.95 16.50
C GLN A 101 2.70 10.05 15.47
N ILE A 102 1.98 9.66 14.41
CA ILE A 102 2.53 8.80 13.36
C ILE A 102 3.67 9.50 12.62
N VAL A 103 3.47 10.77 12.23
CA VAL A 103 4.52 11.56 11.57
C VAL A 103 5.71 11.78 12.51
N GLY A 104 5.47 12.05 13.79
CA GLY A 104 6.52 12.17 14.81
C GLY A 104 7.40 10.92 14.90
N ILE A 105 6.79 9.72 14.92
CA ILE A 105 7.51 8.44 14.92
C ILE A 105 8.32 8.26 13.63
N ALA A 106 7.78 8.65 12.47
CA ALA A 106 8.50 8.56 11.21
C ALA A 106 9.76 9.45 11.20
N VAL A 107 9.65 10.67 11.74
CA VAL A 107 10.79 11.58 11.92
C VAL A 107 11.81 10.99 12.89
N GLU A 108 11.36 10.49 14.06
CA GLU A 108 12.24 9.90 15.08
C GLU A 108 13.01 8.67 14.56
N SER A 109 12.31 7.78 13.86
CA SER A 109 12.90 6.57 13.27
C SER A 109 13.77 6.84 12.04
N GLY A 110 13.68 8.05 11.46
CA GLY A 110 14.38 8.40 10.22
C GLY A 110 13.81 7.70 8.99
N ALA A 111 12.51 7.37 8.99
CA ALA A 111 11.85 6.85 7.81
C ALA A 111 11.77 7.94 6.71
N GLU A 112 12.20 7.59 5.50
CA GLU A 112 12.18 8.51 4.34
C GLU A 112 10.81 8.52 3.66
N ALA A 113 10.02 7.45 3.87
CA ALA A 113 8.69 7.31 3.32
C ALA A 113 7.73 6.61 4.28
N ILE A 114 6.45 6.92 4.16
CA ILE A 114 5.36 6.23 4.85
C ILE A 114 4.45 5.59 3.81
N HIS A 115 4.21 4.29 3.96
CA HIS A 115 3.18 3.58 3.21
C HIS A 115 1.96 3.37 4.11
N PRO A 116 0.79 3.94 3.75
CA PRO A 116 -0.38 3.91 4.61
C PRO A 116 -1.21 2.61 4.50
N GLY A 117 -0.82 1.66 3.64
CA GLY A 117 -1.66 0.51 3.30
C GLY A 117 -3.01 0.94 2.71
N TYR A 118 -4.09 0.40 3.27
CA TYR A 118 -5.47 0.74 2.94
C TYR A 118 -6.30 0.96 4.22
N GLY A 119 -7.45 1.64 4.11
CA GLY A 119 -8.20 2.11 5.28
C GLY A 119 -7.39 3.11 6.12
N PHE A 120 -7.81 3.37 7.37
CA PHE A 120 -7.16 4.34 8.25
C PHE A 120 -6.91 5.68 7.55
N LEU A 121 -5.64 6.09 7.43
CA LEU A 121 -5.21 7.36 6.85
C LEU A 121 -4.79 7.25 5.37
N SER A 122 -4.99 6.10 4.71
CA SER A 122 -4.57 5.88 3.31
C SER A 122 -5.23 6.80 2.30
N GLU A 123 -6.40 7.34 2.63
CA GLU A 123 -7.16 8.27 1.79
C GLU A 123 -7.22 9.68 2.39
N SER A 124 -6.43 9.98 3.44
CA SER A 124 -6.45 11.29 4.11
C SER A 124 -5.50 12.28 3.40
N PRO A 125 -6.03 13.36 2.78
CA PRO A 125 -5.19 14.43 2.25
C PRO A 125 -4.37 15.12 3.35
N GLU A 126 -4.92 15.24 4.55
CA GLU A 126 -4.26 15.87 5.71
C GLU A 126 -3.02 15.08 6.11
N PHE A 127 -3.11 13.74 6.13
CA PHE A 127 -1.97 12.89 6.45
C PHE A 127 -0.87 12.96 5.39
N ALA A 128 -1.25 12.89 4.11
CA ALA A 128 -0.30 13.03 3.01
C ALA A 128 0.42 14.38 3.05
N LYS A 129 -0.33 15.47 3.32
CA LYS A 129 0.23 16.81 3.48
C LYS A 129 1.19 16.90 4.67
N ALA A 130 0.81 16.34 5.83
CA ALA A 130 1.67 16.32 7.01
C ALA A 130 2.98 15.56 6.76
N CYS A 131 2.94 14.48 5.97
CA CYS A 131 4.17 13.79 5.52
C CYS A 131 5.06 14.74 4.70
N GLU A 132 4.50 15.42 3.69
CA GLU A 132 5.24 16.34 2.83
C GLU A 132 5.87 17.50 3.61
N GLU A 133 5.13 18.10 4.53
CA GLU A 133 5.59 19.20 5.39
C GLU A 133 6.77 18.79 6.29
N ASN A 134 6.90 17.50 6.61
CA ASN A 134 7.99 16.93 7.42
C ASN A 134 9.08 16.26 6.57
N GLY A 135 9.05 16.44 5.24
CA GLY A 135 10.06 15.88 4.33
C GLY A 135 9.97 14.37 4.13
N ILE A 136 8.85 13.76 4.51
CA ILE A 136 8.58 12.33 4.41
C ILE A 136 7.75 12.07 3.15
N LYS A 137 8.13 11.07 2.35
CA LYS A 137 7.35 10.70 1.17
C LYS A 137 6.12 9.88 1.55
N PHE A 138 4.94 10.40 1.21
CA PHE A 138 3.72 9.61 1.23
C PHE A 138 3.71 8.64 0.03
N VAL A 139 3.70 7.33 0.29
CA VAL A 139 3.63 6.31 -0.76
C VAL A 139 2.18 6.17 -1.20
N GLY A 140 1.77 7.04 -2.11
CA GLY A 140 0.40 7.11 -2.61
C GLY A 140 0.24 8.24 -3.64
N PRO A 141 -1.01 8.57 -4.00
CA PRO A 141 -1.29 9.70 -4.89
C PRO A 141 -0.95 11.04 -4.23
N THR A 142 -0.90 12.11 -5.03
CA THR A 142 -0.67 13.48 -4.54
C THR A 142 -1.83 13.96 -3.66
N VAL A 143 -1.58 14.98 -2.82
CA VAL A 143 -2.64 15.63 -2.01
C VAL A 143 -3.80 16.11 -2.88
N GLU A 144 -3.51 16.69 -4.05
CA GLU A 144 -4.53 17.13 -5.02
C GLU A 144 -5.39 15.97 -5.53
N ASN A 145 -4.77 14.83 -5.85
CA ASN A 145 -5.50 13.63 -6.24
C ASN A 145 -6.38 13.12 -5.09
N LEU A 146 -5.86 13.09 -3.86
CA LEU A 146 -6.64 12.67 -2.68
C LEU A 146 -7.85 13.60 -2.46
N LEU A 147 -7.68 14.91 -2.59
CA LEU A 147 -8.79 15.87 -2.50
C LEU A 147 -9.82 15.64 -3.62
N THR A 148 -9.36 15.42 -4.85
CA THR A 148 -10.24 15.20 -6.00
C THR A 148 -11.05 13.89 -5.89
N PHE A 149 -10.44 12.82 -5.38
CA PHE A 149 -11.04 11.50 -5.33
C PHE A 149 -11.65 11.10 -3.97
N SER A 150 -11.52 11.94 -2.94
CA SER A 150 -12.16 11.73 -1.63
C SER A 150 -13.65 12.06 -1.62
N ASP A 151 -14.09 12.99 -2.47
CA ASP A 151 -15.51 13.25 -2.70
C ASP A 151 -15.99 12.56 -3.99
N LYS A 152 -17.13 11.88 -3.88
CA LYS A 152 -17.70 11.11 -5.01
C LYS A 152 -18.20 12.02 -6.13
N THR A 153 -18.63 13.25 -5.81
CA THR A 153 -19.12 14.22 -6.79
C THR A 153 -17.96 14.74 -7.62
N SER A 154 -16.90 15.23 -6.96
CA SER A 154 -15.69 15.70 -7.65
C SER A 154 -15.01 14.59 -8.45
N ALA A 155 -14.97 13.35 -7.93
CA ALA A 155 -14.44 12.21 -8.65
C ALA A 155 -15.23 11.92 -9.94
N ARG A 156 -16.56 12.02 -9.89
CA ARG A 156 -17.44 11.83 -11.06
C ARG A 156 -17.24 12.94 -12.08
N GLU A 157 -17.13 14.19 -11.64
CA GLU A 157 -16.85 15.33 -12.51
C GLU A 157 -15.49 15.16 -13.22
N ALA A 158 -14.47 14.74 -12.49
CA ALA A 158 -13.15 14.44 -13.05
C ALA A 158 -13.22 13.33 -14.11
N ALA A 159 -14.00 12.27 -13.88
CA ALA A 159 -14.20 11.19 -14.84
C ALA A 159 -14.91 11.69 -16.12
N ILE A 160 -15.97 12.50 -15.99
CA ILE A 160 -16.67 13.11 -17.14
C ILE A 160 -15.72 14.01 -17.94
N ALA A 161 -14.95 14.86 -17.26
CA ALA A 161 -13.98 15.75 -17.90
C ALA A 161 -12.88 14.99 -18.65
N ALA A 162 -12.50 13.80 -18.16
CA ALA A 162 -11.57 12.89 -18.82
C ALA A 162 -12.21 12.06 -19.96
N GLY A 163 -13.50 12.24 -20.25
CA GLY A 163 -14.21 11.47 -21.27
C GLY A 163 -14.51 10.03 -20.88
N VAL A 164 -14.45 9.70 -19.58
CA VAL A 164 -14.77 8.37 -19.06
C VAL A 164 -16.29 8.25 -18.90
N PRO A 165 -16.93 7.21 -19.46
CA PRO A 165 -18.35 6.97 -19.25
C PRO A 165 -18.65 6.73 -17.76
N VAL A 166 -19.59 7.49 -17.20
CA VAL A 166 -20.03 7.37 -15.81
C VAL A 166 -21.46 6.85 -15.71
N VAL A 167 -21.80 6.23 -14.58
CA VAL A 167 -23.17 5.86 -14.27
C VAL A 167 -24.03 7.14 -14.19
N PRO A 168 -25.21 7.19 -14.83
CA PRO A 168 -26.12 8.31 -14.70
C PRO A 168 -26.55 8.46 -13.23
N GLY A 169 -26.58 9.70 -12.76
CA GLY A 169 -26.78 10.04 -11.35
C GLY A 169 -27.07 11.52 -11.20
N SER A 170 -27.65 11.91 -10.08
CA SER A 170 -27.96 13.30 -9.78
C SER A 170 -26.73 14.07 -9.27
N ALA A 171 -26.88 15.39 -9.15
CA ALA A 171 -26.07 16.16 -8.20
C ALA A 171 -26.48 15.81 -6.76
N ALA A 172 -25.87 16.46 -5.75
CA ALA A 172 -26.33 16.35 -4.38
C ALA A 172 -27.82 16.71 -4.28
N LEU A 173 -28.62 15.83 -3.68
CA LEU A 173 -30.04 16.02 -3.45
C LEU A 173 -30.27 16.32 -1.98
N GLU A 174 -31.10 17.31 -1.68
CA GLU A 174 -31.29 17.79 -0.30
C GLU A 174 -32.40 17.05 0.44
N ASN A 175 -33.34 16.44 -0.29
CA ASN A 175 -34.56 15.88 0.28
C ASN A 175 -35.15 14.73 -0.56
N ALA A 176 -36.12 14.01 0.03
CA ALA A 176 -36.75 12.85 -0.59
C ALA A 176 -37.64 13.18 -1.80
N GLU A 177 -38.15 14.41 -1.89
CA GLU A 177 -38.97 14.85 -3.02
C GLU A 177 -38.13 14.95 -4.29
N GLU A 178 -36.92 15.51 -4.18
CA GLU A 178 -35.95 15.57 -5.27
C GLU A 178 -35.52 14.18 -5.74
N VAL A 179 -35.31 13.24 -4.80
CA VAL A 179 -35.04 11.83 -5.14
C VAL A 179 -36.21 11.24 -5.93
N THR A 180 -37.44 11.50 -5.49
CA THR A 180 -38.64 11.00 -6.16
C THR A 180 -38.76 11.54 -7.58
N LYS A 181 -38.53 12.86 -7.77
CA LYS A 181 -38.52 13.50 -9.09
C LYS A 181 -37.42 12.95 -9.99
N PHE A 182 -36.23 12.70 -9.46
CA PHE A 182 -35.11 12.11 -10.21
C PHE A 182 -35.43 10.67 -10.68
N VAL A 183 -36.06 9.87 -9.83
CA VAL A 183 -36.37 8.45 -10.11
C VAL A 183 -37.58 8.29 -11.02
N LEU A 184 -38.70 8.93 -10.67
CA LEU A 184 -40.00 8.74 -11.32
C LEU A 184 -40.27 9.75 -12.43
N GLY A 185 -39.50 10.84 -12.47
CA GLY A 185 -39.77 11.99 -13.34
C GLY A 185 -40.72 13.00 -12.69
N GLY A 186 -40.87 14.16 -13.33
CA GLY A 186 -41.76 15.23 -12.91
C GLY A 186 -41.90 16.27 -14.02
N ASP A 187 -43.02 17.01 -14.05
CA ASP A 187 -43.27 18.09 -15.00
C ASP A 187 -43.11 17.72 -16.50
N GLY A 188 -43.37 16.45 -16.85
CA GLY A 188 -43.30 15.96 -18.23
C GLY A 188 -41.96 15.38 -18.67
N GLU A 189 -40.97 15.31 -17.77
CA GLU A 189 -39.69 14.63 -18.01
C GLU A 189 -39.69 13.20 -17.47
N GLU A 190 -39.05 12.29 -18.21
CA GLU A 190 -38.90 10.88 -17.85
C GLU A 190 -37.77 10.72 -16.82
N GLY A 191 -38.04 10.05 -15.70
CA GLY A 191 -37.05 9.78 -14.66
C GLY A 191 -36.06 8.67 -15.03
N ILE A 192 -35.00 8.50 -14.22
CA ILE A 192 -33.97 7.48 -14.46
C ILE A 192 -34.48 6.04 -14.31
N GLY A 193 -35.61 5.85 -13.62
CA GLY A 193 -36.22 4.54 -13.36
C GLY A 193 -35.56 3.76 -12.22
N LEU A 194 -36.14 2.60 -11.91
CA LEU A 194 -35.62 1.66 -10.91
C LEU A 194 -34.86 0.52 -11.59
N PRO A 195 -33.87 -0.11 -10.92
CA PRO A 195 -33.44 0.13 -9.53
C PRO A 195 -32.44 1.29 -9.38
N ILE A 196 -32.39 1.87 -8.18
CA ILE A 196 -31.38 2.87 -7.76
C ILE A 196 -30.61 2.39 -6.52
N ILE A 197 -29.45 3.00 -6.28
CA ILE A 197 -28.63 2.85 -5.07
C ILE A 197 -28.70 4.15 -4.27
#